data_AF-A0A969XN32-F1
#
_entry.id   AF-A0A969XN32-F1
#
_cell.length_a   1.000
_cell.length_b   1.000
_cell.length_c   1.000
_cell.angle_alpha   90.00
_cell.angle_beta   90.00
_cell.angle_gamma   90.00
#
_symmetry.space_group_name_H-M   'P 1'
#
loop_
_entity.id
_entity.type
_entity.pdbx_description
1 polymer ?
#
loop_
_entity_poly.entity_id
_entity_poly.type
_entity_poly.pdbx_seq_one_letter_code
_entity_poly.pdbx_strand_id
1 'polypeptide(L)'
;MAHSESLPNADTPDRIVLLECNIDDMTGEALGYALETILAAGALDAWFTPIYMKKNRPGTLLSVLCAEERGDEMRLLVLRETTTLGVRWRTMDRQIAERRSAGVETPYGPVAVKVKIVDGRALSAKPEYEDCAALARRSGVPLEDVLAAARAAAARLLDRGDVASSGEVNGRGAGAERR
;
A
#
# COMPACT_ATOMS: atom_id res chain seq x y z
N MET A 1 21.84 -9.74 -4.95
CA MET A 1 21.78 -9.72 -3.48
C MET A 1 20.33 -9.49 -3.12
N ALA A 2 19.65 -10.51 -2.59
CA ALA A 2 18.25 -10.41 -2.22
C ALA A 2 18.17 -9.66 -0.89
N HIS A 3 17.61 -8.45 -0.92
CA HIS A 3 17.25 -7.73 0.30
C HIS A 3 16.06 -8.44 0.92
N SER A 4 16.29 -9.19 2.00
CA SER A 4 15.23 -9.68 2.87
C SER A 4 14.74 -8.50 3.71
N GLU A 5 13.68 -7.84 3.27
CA GLU A 5 12.95 -6.91 4.13
C GLU A 5 12.26 -7.73 5.22
N SER A 6 12.74 -7.62 6.44
CA SER A 6 12.10 -8.18 7.62
C SER A 6 10.74 -7.51 7.79
N LEU A 7 9.68 -8.31 7.88
CA LEU A 7 8.33 -7.81 8.18
C LEU A 7 8.36 -7.05 9.52
N PRO A 8 7.70 -5.88 9.62
CA PRO A 8 7.58 -5.18 10.88
C PRO A 8 6.88 -6.06 11.91
N ASN A 9 7.43 -6.09 13.11
CA ASN A 9 6.89 -6.81 14.25
C ASN A 9 5.45 -6.33 14.50
N ALA A 10 4.50 -7.26 14.71
CA ALA A 10 3.07 -6.94 14.84
C ALA A 10 2.73 -5.94 15.98
N ASP A 11 3.68 -5.70 16.90
CA ASP A 11 3.54 -4.81 18.06
C ASP A 11 4.04 -3.38 17.84
N THR A 12 4.71 -3.07 16.71
CA THR A 12 5.10 -1.68 16.40
C THR A 12 4.23 -1.15 15.26
N PRO A 13 3.36 -0.15 15.50
CA PRO A 13 2.55 0.42 14.44
C PRO A 13 3.45 1.00 13.35
N ASP A 14 3.10 0.74 12.09
CA ASP A 14 3.78 1.33 10.94
C ASP A 14 3.48 2.84 10.91
N ARG A 15 4.50 3.67 11.20
CA ARG A 15 4.32 5.11 11.35
C ARG A 15 4.60 5.83 10.03
N ILE A 16 3.68 6.71 9.67
CA ILE A 16 3.76 7.51 8.45
C ILE A 16 3.57 8.98 8.78
N VAL A 17 4.01 9.84 7.88
CA VAL A 17 3.79 11.29 7.95
C VAL A 17 2.86 11.70 6.81
N LEU A 18 1.81 12.44 7.15
CA LEU A 18 1.00 13.18 6.18
C LEU A 18 1.49 14.62 6.12
N LEU A 19 2.02 15.01 4.97
CA LEU A 19 2.41 16.37 4.64
C LEU A 19 1.30 17.04 3.84
N GLU A 20 1.07 18.32 4.09
CA GLU A 20 0.07 19.10 3.38
C GLU A 20 0.53 20.54 3.10
N CYS A 21 0.16 21.06 1.94
CA CYS A 21 0.25 22.49 1.64
C CYS A 21 -0.89 22.92 0.71
N ASN A 22 -1.26 24.21 0.78
CA ASN A 22 -2.29 24.79 -0.07
C ASN A 22 -1.60 25.65 -1.12
N ILE A 23 -2.00 25.49 -2.38
CA ILE A 23 -1.37 26.11 -3.55
C ILE A 23 -2.45 26.77 -4.39
N ASP A 24 -2.38 28.09 -4.63
CA ASP A 24 -3.33 28.84 -5.47
C ASP A 24 -2.66 29.59 -6.64
N ASP A 25 -1.37 29.38 -6.85
CA ASP A 25 -0.54 30.11 -7.82
C ASP A 25 0.32 29.19 -8.72
N MET A 26 0.01 27.89 -8.78
CA MET A 26 0.60 26.95 -9.75
C MET A 26 -0.39 26.56 -10.85
N THR A 27 0.14 26.26 -12.03
CA THR A 27 -0.64 25.66 -13.12
C THR A 27 -0.87 24.17 -12.87
N GLY A 28 -1.89 23.59 -13.53
CA GLY A 28 -2.13 22.15 -13.47
C GLY A 28 -0.96 21.30 -13.98
N GLU A 29 -0.23 21.78 -15.00
CA GLU A 29 0.97 21.11 -15.52
C GLU A 29 2.10 21.08 -14.48
N ALA A 30 2.35 22.20 -13.80
CA ALA A 30 3.36 22.26 -12.75
C ALA A 30 2.98 21.40 -11.54
N LEU A 31 1.69 21.35 -11.18
CA LEU A 31 1.17 20.45 -10.16
C LEU A 31 1.38 18.98 -10.56
N GLY A 32 1.08 18.61 -11.81
CA GLY A 32 1.31 17.27 -12.33
C GLY A 32 2.78 16.85 -12.24
N TYR A 33 3.69 17.73 -12.69
CA TYR A 33 5.14 17.50 -12.59
C TYR A 33 5.61 17.31 -11.15
N ALA A 34 5.15 18.16 -10.22
CA ALA A 34 5.49 18.04 -8.80
C ALA A 34 4.99 16.71 -8.21
N LEU A 35 3.76 16.30 -8.55
CA LEU A 35 3.17 15.05 -8.09
C LEU A 35 3.99 13.83 -8.54
N GLU A 36 4.34 13.76 -9.83
CA GLU A 36 5.17 12.69 -10.38
C GLU A 36 6.55 12.66 -9.74
N THR A 37 7.17 13.83 -9.53
CA THR A 37 8.49 13.95 -8.89
C THR A 37 8.45 13.45 -7.44
N ILE A 38 7.41 13.80 -6.69
CA ILE A 38 7.20 13.36 -5.30
C ILE A 38 6.97 11.84 -5.22
N LEU A 39 6.17 11.28 -6.11
CA LEU A 39 5.93 9.83 -6.19
C LEU A 39 7.21 9.08 -6.59
N ALA A 40 7.95 9.57 -7.58
CA ALA A 40 9.21 8.99 -8.02
C ALA A 40 10.30 9.05 -6.94
N ALA A 41 10.27 10.07 -6.09
CA ALA A 41 11.11 10.14 -4.91
C ALA A 41 10.71 9.12 -3.84
N GLY A 42 9.61 8.38 -3.97
CA GLY A 42 9.18 7.31 -3.07
C GLY A 42 8.26 7.77 -1.94
N ALA A 43 7.42 8.78 -2.19
CA ALA A 43 6.20 8.95 -1.42
C ALA A 43 5.36 7.65 -1.48
N LEU A 44 4.72 7.31 -0.37
CA LEU A 44 3.82 6.16 -0.28
C LEU A 44 2.52 6.41 -1.05
N ASP A 45 2.08 7.68 -1.07
CA ASP A 45 0.96 8.17 -1.86
C ASP A 45 1.05 9.70 -1.96
N ALA A 46 0.45 10.29 -3.00
CA ALA A 46 0.31 11.73 -3.13
C ALA A 46 -0.92 12.05 -3.98
N TRP A 47 -1.69 13.07 -3.57
CA TRP A 47 -2.91 13.44 -4.27
C TRP A 47 -3.24 14.93 -4.12
N PHE A 48 -4.21 15.36 -4.93
CA PHE A 48 -4.74 16.72 -4.91
C PHE A 48 -6.20 16.75 -4.47
N THR A 49 -6.56 17.75 -3.67
CA THR A 49 -7.95 18.07 -3.35
C THR A 49 -8.26 19.51 -3.77
N PRO A 50 -9.29 19.77 -4.59
CA PRO A 50 -9.67 21.14 -4.95
C PRO A 50 -10.26 21.86 -3.73
N ILE A 51 -9.83 23.10 -3.50
CA ILE A 51 -10.26 23.92 -2.37
C ILE A 51 -10.52 25.36 -2.82
N TYR A 52 -11.23 26.13 -2.01
CA TYR A 52 -11.28 27.59 -2.12
C TYR A 52 -10.46 28.22 -1.00
N MET A 53 -9.67 29.22 -1.36
CA MET A 53 -8.79 29.96 -0.45
C MET A 53 -9.30 31.40 -0.26
N LYS A 54 -8.62 32.16 0.62
CA LYS A 54 -8.94 33.57 0.89
C LYS A 54 -9.08 34.36 -0.42
N LYS A 55 -9.91 35.41 -0.41
CA LYS A 55 -10.25 36.20 -1.61
C LYS A 55 -10.91 35.37 -2.73
N ASN A 56 -11.58 34.28 -2.37
CA ASN A 56 -12.30 33.39 -3.29
C ASN A 56 -11.43 32.83 -4.44
N ARG A 57 -10.14 32.58 -4.15
CA ARG A 57 -9.23 31.97 -5.12
C ARG A 57 -9.43 30.46 -5.14
N PRO A 58 -9.72 29.85 -6.30
CA PRO A 58 -9.57 28.41 -6.45
C PRO A 58 -8.12 28.02 -6.17
N GLY A 59 -7.92 26.96 -5.41
CA GLY A 59 -6.61 26.41 -5.10
C GLY A 59 -6.65 24.89 -4.97
N THR A 60 -5.49 24.33 -4.70
CA THR A 60 -5.28 22.89 -4.57
C THR A 60 -4.57 22.60 -3.25
N LEU A 61 -5.14 21.70 -2.46
CA LEU A 61 -4.45 21.05 -1.35
C LEU A 61 -3.63 19.89 -1.93
N LEU A 62 -2.30 19.98 -1.83
CA LEU A 62 -1.42 18.84 -2.03
C LEU A 62 -1.31 18.08 -0.71
N SER A 63 -1.53 16.77 -0.76
CA SER A 63 -1.35 15.85 0.35
C SER A 63 -0.35 14.77 -0.06
N VAL A 64 0.64 14.50 0.80
CA VAL A 64 1.70 13.51 0.55
C VAL A 64 1.85 12.62 1.77
N LEU A 65 1.81 11.30 1.57
CA LEU A 65 2.13 10.30 2.58
C LEU A 65 3.55 9.77 2.36
N CYS A 66 4.35 9.71 3.41
CA CYS A 66 5.66 9.06 3.37
C CYS A 66 5.94 8.29 4.67
N ALA A 67 6.94 7.40 4.64
CA ALA A 67 7.45 6.75 5.84
C ALA A 67 8.01 7.82 6.80
N GLU A 68 7.91 7.59 8.11
CA GLU A 68 8.30 8.59 9.12
C GLU A 68 9.77 9.03 8.97
N GLU A 69 10.67 8.07 8.70
CA GLU A 69 12.10 8.28 8.49
C GLU A 69 12.42 9.12 7.25
N ARG A 70 11.47 9.28 6.32
CA ARG A 70 11.60 10.07 5.10
C ARG A 70 10.93 11.44 5.18
N GLY A 71 10.33 11.78 6.32
CA GLY A 71 9.56 13.02 6.49
C GLY A 71 10.36 14.28 6.18
N ASP A 72 11.63 14.35 6.59
CA ASP A 72 12.51 15.51 6.37
C ASP A 72 12.80 15.73 4.89
N GLU A 73 13.22 14.67 4.21
CA GLU A 73 13.48 14.65 2.77
C GLU A 73 12.23 15.08 1.99
N MET A 74 11.08 14.51 2.34
CA MET A 74 9.82 14.78 1.64
C MET A 74 9.33 16.22 1.86
N ARG A 75 9.53 16.80 3.06
CA ARG A 75 9.21 18.21 3.34
C ARG A 75 10.03 19.15 2.48
N LEU A 76 11.34 18.89 2.38
CA LEU A 76 12.24 19.71 1.55
C LEU A 76 11.91 19.58 0.06
N LEU A 77 11.54 18.37 -0.38
CA LEU A 77 11.13 18.13 -1.76
C LEU A 77 9.85 18.91 -2.11
N VAL A 78 8.82 18.86 -1.26
CA VAL A 78 7.57 19.61 -1.48
C VAL A 78 7.83 21.12 -1.53
N LEU A 79 8.69 21.65 -0.66
CA LEU A 79 9.08 23.07 -0.69
C LEU A 79 9.87 23.45 -1.95
N ARG A 80 10.64 22.52 -2.53
CA ARG A 80 11.41 22.75 -3.75
C ARG A 80 10.54 22.72 -5.01
N GLU A 81 9.64 21.76 -5.08
CA GLU A 81 8.84 21.46 -6.29
C GLU A 81 7.54 22.26 -6.37
N THR A 82 7.20 23.03 -5.35
CA THR A 82 5.98 23.84 -5.31
C THR A 82 6.28 25.28 -4.96
N THR A 83 5.33 26.17 -5.23
CA THR A 83 5.39 27.59 -4.85
C THR A 83 5.08 27.81 -3.36
N THR A 84 4.72 26.76 -2.61
CA THR A 84 4.34 26.92 -1.21
C THR A 84 5.50 27.46 -0.40
N LEU A 85 5.20 28.39 0.52
CA LEU A 85 6.17 28.90 1.48
C LEU A 85 6.29 28.03 2.73
N GLY A 86 5.43 27.03 2.87
CA GLY A 86 5.38 26.18 4.05
C GLY A 86 4.61 24.88 3.83
N VAL A 87 4.99 23.88 4.61
CA VAL A 87 4.34 22.57 4.66
C VAL A 87 3.99 22.28 6.11
N ARG A 88 2.76 21.86 6.35
CA ARG A 88 2.32 21.33 7.66
C ARG A 88 2.32 19.82 7.60
N TRP A 89 2.56 19.15 8.72
CA TRP A 89 2.54 17.69 8.76
C TRP A 89 2.04 17.16 10.09
N ARG A 90 1.63 15.89 10.07
CA ARG A 90 1.30 15.10 11.27
C ARG A 90 1.79 13.67 11.09
N THR A 91 2.31 13.09 12.17
CA THR A 91 2.60 11.66 12.20
C THR A 91 1.32 10.89 12.53
N MET A 92 1.16 9.73 11.91
CA MET A 92 0.01 8.86 12.06
C MET A 92 0.47 7.41 12.14
N ASP A 93 -0.25 6.61 12.92
CA ASP A 93 -0.11 5.16 12.85
C ASP A 93 -0.94 4.63 11.69
N ARG A 94 -0.40 3.65 10.99
CA ARG A 94 -1.06 2.93 9.90
C ARG A 94 -1.07 1.45 10.21
N GLN A 95 -2.24 0.83 10.07
CA GLN A 95 -2.34 -0.62 10.03
C GLN A 95 -2.33 -1.07 8.56
N ILE A 96 -1.31 -1.84 8.19
CA ILE A 96 -1.25 -2.50 6.89
C ILE A 96 -1.68 -3.96 7.09
N ALA A 97 -2.69 -4.39 6.34
CA ALA A 97 -3.03 -5.82 6.28
C ALA A 97 -1.90 -6.59 5.60
N GLU A 98 -1.51 -7.73 6.17
CA GLU A 98 -0.59 -8.66 5.52
C GLU A 98 -1.19 -9.09 4.17
N ARG A 99 -0.32 -9.22 3.16
CA ARG A 99 -0.70 -9.64 1.81
C ARG A 99 0.11 -10.86 1.44
N ARG A 100 -0.58 -11.93 1.05
CA ARG A 100 0.05 -13.14 0.52
C ARG A 100 -0.36 -13.34 -0.94
N SER A 101 0.61 -13.57 -1.80
CA SER A 101 0.36 -14.03 -3.17
C SER A 101 0.14 -15.53 -3.17
N ALA A 102 -0.93 -15.98 -3.84
CA ALA A 102 -1.24 -17.38 -4.08
C ALA A 102 -1.60 -17.57 -5.56
N GLY A 103 -1.51 -18.79 -6.06
CA GLY A 103 -2.01 -19.17 -7.38
C GLY A 103 -3.25 -20.05 -7.25
N VAL A 104 -4.21 -19.86 -8.16
CA VAL A 104 -5.36 -20.78 -8.30
C VAL A 104 -5.50 -21.23 -9.75
N GLU A 105 -5.90 -22.48 -9.92
CA GLU A 105 -6.22 -23.04 -11.24
C GLU A 105 -7.67 -22.69 -11.60
N THR A 106 -7.87 -22.25 -12.85
CA THR A 106 -9.19 -22.02 -13.44
C THR A 106 -9.32 -22.81 -14.74
N PRO A 107 -10.53 -23.03 -15.27
CA PRO A 107 -10.71 -23.64 -16.59
C PRO A 107 -10.01 -22.91 -17.74
N TYR A 108 -9.63 -21.65 -17.53
CA TYR A 108 -8.98 -20.82 -18.55
C TYR A 108 -7.45 -20.77 -18.38
N GLY A 109 -6.93 -21.23 -17.23
CA GLY A 109 -5.52 -21.21 -16.85
C GLY A 109 -5.28 -20.71 -15.42
N PRO A 110 -4.01 -20.68 -14.98
CA PRO A 110 -3.65 -20.23 -13.63
C PRO A 110 -3.83 -18.72 -13.48
N VAL A 111 -4.28 -18.29 -12.31
CA VAL A 111 -4.49 -16.88 -11.95
C VAL A 111 -3.82 -16.59 -10.61
N ALA A 112 -3.04 -15.50 -10.54
CA ALA A 112 -2.53 -15.00 -9.27
C ALA A 112 -3.67 -14.40 -8.42
N VAL A 113 -3.59 -14.59 -7.12
CA VAL A 113 -4.57 -14.15 -6.14
C VAL A 113 -3.87 -13.44 -5.00
N LYS A 114 -4.31 -12.22 -4.69
CA LYS A 114 -3.94 -11.47 -3.50
C LYS A 114 -4.84 -11.86 -2.33
N VAL A 115 -4.27 -12.52 -1.33
CA VAL A 115 -4.95 -12.83 -0.07
C VAL A 115 -4.63 -11.73 0.95
N LYS A 116 -5.67 -11.06 1.44
CA LYS A 116 -5.59 -10.10 2.56
C LYS A 116 -5.70 -10.86 3.87
N ILE A 117 -4.70 -10.73 4.73
CA ILE A 117 -4.62 -11.36 6.04
C ILE A 117 -4.62 -10.25 7.11
N VAL A 118 -5.45 -10.40 8.13
CA VAL A 118 -5.52 -9.50 9.30
C VAL A 118 -5.62 -10.38 10.54
N ASP A 119 -4.77 -10.11 11.53
CA ASP A 119 -4.69 -10.88 12.79
C ASP A 119 -4.57 -12.39 12.54
N GLY A 120 -3.72 -12.78 11.58
CA GLY A 120 -3.50 -14.17 11.17
C GLY A 120 -4.64 -14.81 10.36
N ARG A 121 -5.75 -14.09 10.14
CA ARG A 121 -6.93 -14.60 9.42
C ARG A 121 -7.02 -14.07 8.00
N ALA A 122 -7.19 -14.97 7.03
CA ALA A 122 -7.52 -14.59 5.66
C ALA A 122 -8.93 -13.99 5.59
N LEU A 123 -9.04 -12.72 5.22
CA LEU A 123 -10.33 -11.99 5.16
C LEU A 123 -10.87 -11.84 3.74
N SER A 124 -10.00 -11.83 2.73
CA SER A 124 -10.42 -11.78 1.32
C SER A 124 -9.32 -12.32 0.41
N ALA A 125 -9.73 -12.90 -0.71
CA ALA A 125 -8.85 -13.41 -1.75
C ALA A 125 -9.33 -12.84 -3.08
N LYS A 126 -8.52 -11.96 -3.70
CA LYS A 126 -8.87 -11.25 -4.94
C LYS A 126 -7.97 -11.71 -6.08
N PRO A 127 -8.53 -12.27 -7.15
CA PRO A 127 -7.77 -12.54 -8.37
C PRO A 127 -7.14 -11.27 -8.94
N GLU A 128 -5.94 -11.39 -9.51
CA GLU A 128 -5.31 -10.32 -10.27
C GLU A 128 -6.08 -10.07 -11.56
N TYR A 129 -6.46 -8.81 -11.75
CA TYR A 129 -7.25 -8.40 -12.90
C TYR A 129 -6.49 -8.60 -14.22
N GLU A 130 -5.20 -8.24 -14.25
CA GLU A 130 -4.38 -8.34 -15.46
C GLU A 130 -4.21 -9.79 -15.94
N ASP A 131 -4.06 -10.74 -15.02
CA ASP A 131 -4.03 -12.17 -15.35
C ASP A 131 -5.35 -12.61 -15.98
N CYS A 132 -6.47 -12.23 -15.36
CA CYS A 132 -7.81 -12.55 -15.87
C CYS A 132 -8.05 -11.93 -17.26
N ALA A 133 -7.65 -10.68 -17.46
CA ALA A 133 -7.76 -9.99 -18.74
C ALA A 133 -6.88 -10.63 -19.82
N ALA A 134 -5.66 -11.04 -19.46
CA ALA A 134 -4.77 -11.73 -20.38
C ALA A 134 -5.32 -13.11 -20.77
N LEU A 135 -5.87 -13.87 -19.82
CA LEU A 135 -6.53 -15.16 -20.08
C LEU A 135 -7.77 -15.00 -20.97
N ALA A 136 -8.62 -14.02 -20.69
CA ALA A 136 -9.81 -13.74 -21.49
C ALA A 136 -9.45 -13.46 -22.96
N ARG A 137 -8.44 -12.60 -23.20
CA ARG A 137 -7.95 -12.30 -24.55
C ARG A 137 -7.37 -13.52 -25.25
N ARG A 138 -6.58 -14.35 -24.55
CA ARG A 138 -5.96 -15.56 -25.14
C ARG A 138 -6.97 -16.65 -25.46
N SER A 139 -7.95 -16.84 -24.60
CA SER A 139 -8.95 -17.90 -24.71
C SER A 139 -10.19 -17.50 -25.53
N GLY A 140 -10.30 -16.22 -25.91
CA GLY A 140 -11.42 -15.71 -26.71
C GLY A 140 -12.76 -15.71 -25.96
N VAL A 141 -12.74 -15.63 -24.63
CA VAL A 141 -13.93 -15.67 -23.77
C VAL A 141 -14.18 -14.32 -23.10
N PRO A 142 -15.43 -14.04 -22.68
CA PRO A 142 -15.74 -12.86 -21.88
C PRO A 142 -14.88 -12.79 -20.60
N LEU A 143 -14.39 -11.59 -20.29
CA LEU A 143 -13.62 -11.33 -19.06
C LEU A 143 -14.38 -11.73 -17.79
N GLU A 144 -15.70 -11.51 -17.76
CA GLU A 144 -16.51 -11.82 -16.59
C GLU A 144 -16.54 -13.32 -16.29
N ASP A 145 -16.48 -14.18 -17.32
CA ASP A 145 -16.43 -15.64 -17.12
C ASP A 145 -15.11 -16.07 -16.45
N VAL A 146 -14.00 -15.46 -16.86
CA VAL A 146 -12.68 -15.68 -16.24
C VAL A 146 -12.65 -15.15 -14.82
N LEU A 147 -13.16 -13.94 -14.59
CA LEU A 147 -13.24 -13.34 -13.25
C LEU A 147 -14.12 -14.16 -12.32
N ALA A 148 -15.27 -14.66 -12.78
CA ALA A 148 -16.16 -15.50 -12.00
C ALA A 148 -15.48 -16.82 -11.61
N ALA A 149 -14.84 -17.50 -12.57
CA ALA A 149 -14.08 -18.73 -12.31
C ALA A 149 -12.93 -18.50 -11.32
N ALA A 150 -12.17 -17.43 -11.50
CA ALA A 150 -11.05 -17.07 -10.63
C ALA A 150 -11.52 -16.71 -9.22
N ARG A 151 -12.63 -15.95 -9.08
CA ARG A 151 -13.24 -15.63 -7.77
C ARG A 151 -13.71 -16.89 -7.05
N ALA A 152 -14.36 -17.81 -7.77
CA ALA A 152 -14.81 -19.08 -7.21
C ALA A 152 -13.64 -19.95 -6.73
N ALA A 153 -12.54 -20.01 -7.49
CA ALA A 153 -11.33 -20.72 -7.11
C ALA A 153 -10.62 -20.05 -5.91
N ALA A 154 -10.54 -18.71 -5.92
CA ALA A 154 -9.93 -17.91 -4.85
C ALA A 154 -10.68 -18.01 -3.52
N ALA A 155 -12.01 -18.12 -3.53
CA ALA A 155 -12.81 -18.29 -2.31
C ALA A 155 -12.38 -19.49 -1.47
N ARG A 156 -11.94 -20.58 -2.12
CA ARG A 156 -11.45 -21.80 -1.44
C ARG A 156 -10.17 -21.57 -0.63
N LEU A 157 -9.44 -20.48 -0.88
CA LEU A 157 -8.28 -20.10 -0.08
C LEU A 157 -8.68 -19.52 1.28
N LEU A 158 -9.92 -19.04 1.42
CA LEU A 158 -10.45 -18.51 2.68
C LEU A 158 -10.94 -19.62 3.62
N ASP A 159 -11.41 -20.73 3.05
CA ASP A 159 -11.92 -21.88 3.82
C ASP A 159 -10.80 -22.71 4.48
N ARG A 160 -9.57 -22.62 3.96
CA ARG A 160 -8.38 -23.34 4.49
C ARG A 160 -7.75 -22.63 5.69
N GLY A 161 -8.57 -22.01 6.55
CA GLY A 161 -8.19 -21.11 7.62
C GLY A 161 -7.36 -21.72 8.77
N ASP A 162 -6.19 -22.28 8.46
CA ASP A 162 -5.12 -22.63 9.40
C ASP A 162 -3.79 -22.59 8.64
N VAL A 163 -3.15 -21.41 8.59
CA VAL A 163 -1.69 -21.38 8.52
C VAL A 163 -1.26 -21.28 9.97
N ALA A 164 -1.12 -22.44 10.62
CA ALA A 164 -0.61 -22.55 11.96
C ALA A 164 0.65 -21.69 12.10
N SER A 165 0.68 -20.86 13.14
CA SER A 165 1.93 -20.36 13.67
C SER A 165 2.79 -21.58 14.02
N SER A 166 3.82 -21.84 13.22
CA SER A 166 4.95 -22.64 13.69
C SER A 166 5.72 -21.78 14.69
N GLY A 167 5.12 -21.60 15.86
CA GLY A 167 5.82 -21.20 17.06
C GLY A 167 6.69 -22.36 17.49
N GLU A 168 7.96 -22.34 17.10
CA GLU A 168 8.99 -23.04 17.87
C GLU A 168 9.24 -22.21 19.14
N VAL A 169 8.38 -22.38 20.14
CA VAL A 169 8.78 -22.19 21.53
C VAL A 169 9.71 -23.34 21.87
N ASN A 170 11.00 -23.16 21.59
CA ASN A 170 12.02 -24.04 22.15
C ASN A 170 12.43 -23.46 23.51
N GLY A 171 11.68 -23.85 24.54
CA GLY A 171 12.13 -23.70 25.91
C GLY A 171 13.23 -24.71 26.21
N ARG A 172 14.33 -24.25 26.82
CA ARG A 172 15.05 -24.87 27.94
C ARG A 172 16.42 -24.19 28.14
N GLY A 173 16.69 -23.75 29.36
CA GLY A 173 18.06 -23.44 29.79
C GLY A 173 18.14 -22.51 30.99
N ALA A 174 17.85 -23.04 32.17
CA ALA A 174 18.11 -22.40 33.45
C ALA A 174 19.59 -22.04 33.67
N GLY A 175 19.83 -20.99 34.46
CA GLY A 175 21.12 -20.60 35.02
C GLY A 175 20.99 -19.25 35.72
N ALA A 176 20.38 -19.19 36.91
CA ALA A 176 21.06 -19.29 38.21
C ALA A 176 21.97 -18.09 38.51
N GLU A 177 21.48 -17.25 39.44
CA GLU A 177 22.20 -16.43 40.43
C GLU A 177 23.50 -15.70 40.04
N ARG A 178 23.52 -14.38 40.28
CA ARG A 178 24.23 -13.80 41.45
C ARG A 178 24.13 -12.27 41.47
N ARG A 179 23.72 -11.78 42.66
CA ARG A 179 24.07 -10.53 43.36
C ARG A 179 23.66 -9.19 42.76
#